data_AF-A0A931WSW7-F1
#
_entry.id   AF-A0A931WSW7-F1
#
_cell.length_a   1.000
_cell.length_b   1.000
_cell.length_c   1.000
_cell.angle_alpha   90.00
_cell.angle_beta   90.00
_cell.angle_gamma   90.00
#
_symmetry.space_group_name_H-M   'P 1'
#
loop_
_entity.id
_entity.type
_entity.pdbx_description
1 polymer ?
#
loop_
_entity_poly.entity_id
_entity_poly.type
_entity_poly.pdbx_seq_one_letter_code
_entity_poly.pdbx_strand_id
1 'polypeptide(L)' 'AIEIGRIKQALKMRVYDPEREREVIRRAKEENRGPLDDEGLQRLFERIIDECRHLERSESQKKGK' A
#
# COMPACT_ATOMS: atom_id res chain seq x y z
N ALA A 1 6.51 2.37 -4.46
CA ALA A 1 6.24 0.93 -4.32
C ALA A 1 7.48 0.07 -4.58
N ILE A 2 8.08 0.07 -5.78
CA ILE A 2 9.18 -0.85 -6.16
C ILE A 2 10.39 -0.77 -5.21
N GLU A 3 10.86 0.43 -4.88
CA GLU A 3 12.01 0.62 -3.97
C GLU A 3 11.73 0.13 -2.55
N ILE A 4 10.54 0.43 -2.02
CA ILE A 4 10.06 -0.08 -0.72
C ILE A 4 9.99 -1.60 -0.73
N GLY A 5 9.50 -2.20 -1.81
CA GLY A 5 9.48 -3.66 -1.99
C GLY A 5 10.87 -4.29 -1.91
N ARG A 6 11.88 -3.67 -2.53
CA ARG A 6 13.28 -4.13 -2.46
C ARG A 6 13.83 -4.08 -1.03
N ILE A 7 13.55 -3.00 -0.31
CA ILE A 7 13.97 -2.82 1.08
C ILE A 7 13.29 -3.86 1.98
N LYS A 8 11.97 -4.01 1.87
CA LYS A 8 11.20 -5.02 2.63
C LYS A 8 11.74 -6.42 2.37
N GLN A 9 12.06 -6.76 1.12
CA GLN A 9 12.65 -8.05 0.77
C GLN A 9 14.02 -8.26 1.44
N ALA A 10 14.92 -7.27 1.36
CA ALA A 10 16.22 -7.33 1.99
C ALA A 10 16.12 -7.54 3.51
N LEU A 11 15.09 -6.95 4.13
CA LEU A 11 14.79 -7.08 5.56
C LEU A 11 13.90 -8.28 5.91
N LYS A 12 13.54 -9.13 4.94
CA LYS A 12 12.58 -10.26 5.10
C LYS A 12 11.24 -9.83 5.74
N MET A 13 10.85 -8.58 5.52
CA MET A 13 9.59 -8.02 6.00
C MET A 13 8.43 -8.42 5.10
N ARG A 14 7.24 -8.56 5.69
CA ARG A 14 6.02 -8.84 4.94
C ARG A 14 5.62 -7.62 4.11
N VAL A 15 5.15 -7.89 2.89
CA VAL A 15 4.60 -6.85 2.00
C VAL A 15 3.25 -6.34 2.51
N TYR A 16 2.46 -7.23 3.12
CA TYR A 16 1.15 -6.93 3.71
C TYR A 16 1.28 -6.53 5.18
N ASP A 17 0.76 -5.35 5.51
CA ASP A 17 0.71 -4.80 6.87
C ASP A 17 -0.63 -4.08 7.10
N PRO A 18 -1.63 -4.76 7.71
CA PRO A 18 -2.96 -4.20 7.89
C PRO A 18 -3.00 -3.01 8.84
N GLU A 19 -2.08 -2.92 9.81
CA GLU A 19 -2.05 -1.80 10.74
C GLU A 19 -1.57 -0.54 10.02
N ARG A 20 -0.50 -0.68 9.22
CA ARG A 20 0.02 0.40 8.41
C ARG A 20 -0.99 0.88 7.37
N GLU A 21 -1.69 -0.04 6.69
CA GLU A 21 -2.72 0.30 5.71
C GLU A 21 -3.88 1.10 6.34
N ARG A 22 -4.35 0.68 7.52
CA ARG A 22 -5.36 1.44 8.28
C ARG A 22 -4.87 2.83 8.67
N GLU A 23 -3.61 2.96 9.10
CA GLU A 23 -3.03 4.26 9.45
C GLU A 23 -2.98 5.21 8.25
N VAL A 24 -2.60 4.71 7.08
CA VAL A 24 -2.58 5.49 5.82
C VAL A 24 -3.98 5.98 5.47
N ILE A 25 -4.98 5.10 5.50
CA ILE A 25 -6.37 5.46 5.19
C ILE A 25 -6.91 6.48 6.21
N ARG A 26 -6.65 6.28 7.51
CA ARG A 26 -7.05 7.23 8.56
C ARG A 26 -6.48 8.63 8.30
N ARG A 27 -5.17 8.72 8.05
CA ARG A 27 -4.51 10.00 7.76
C ARG A 27 -5.05 10.64 6.48
N ALA A 28 -5.33 9.84 5.45
CA ALA A 28 -5.94 10.35 4.22
C ALA A 28 -7.30 10.99 4.49
N LYS A 29 -8.14 10.36 5.31
CA LYS A 29 -9.44 10.93 5.73
C LYS A 29 -9.29 12.20 6.55
N GLU A 30 -8.37 12.21 7.52
CA GLU A 30 -8.11 13.38 8.39
C GLU A 30 -7.63 14.61 7.61
N GLU A 31 -6.83 14.40 6.55
CA GLU A 31 -6.32 15.48 5.70
C GLU A 31 -7.27 15.85 4.55
N ASN A 32 -8.37 15.11 4.36
CA ASN A 32 -9.30 15.33 3.25
C ASN A 32 -10.10 16.62 3.46
N ARG A 33 -9.74 17.66 2.71
CA ARG A 33 -10.51 18.91 2.57
C ARG A 33 -11.22 19.02 1.22
N GLY A 34 -11.23 17.92 0.47
CA GLY A 34 -11.79 17.84 -0.88
C GLY A 34 -13.26 17.41 -0.89
N PRO A 35 -13.85 17.27 -2.08
CA PRO A 35 -15.28 16.96 -2.25
C PRO A 35 -15.62 15.47 -2.07
N LEU A 36 -14.62 14.60 -1.89
CA LEU A 36 -14.83 13.17 -1.74
C LEU A 36 -15.27 12.84 -0.31
N ASP A 37 -16.22 11.94 -0.18
CA ASP A 37 -16.61 11.37 1.10
C ASP A 37 -15.60 10.33 1.60
N ASP A 38 -15.67 10.01 2.90
CA ASP A 38 -14.76 9.07 3.55
C ASP A 38 -14.79 7.67 2.91
N GLU A 39 -15.95 7.24 2.43
CA GLU A 39 -16.12 5.94 1.80
C GLU A 39 -15.47 5.90 0.41
N GLY A 40 -15.68 6.94 -0.41
CA GLY A 40 -15.02 7.09 -1.70
C GLY A 40 -13.50 7.16 -1.57
N LEU A 41 -13.01 7.93 -0.60
CA LEU A 41 -11.58 8.02 -0.33
C LEU A 41 -11.00 6.68 0.11
N GLN A 42 -11.68 5.97 1.01
CA GLN A 42 -11.25 4.65 1.46
C GLN A 42 -11.11 3.66 0.30
N ARG A 43 -12.14 3.54 -0.56
CA ARG A 43 -12.10 2.62 -1.71
C ARG A 43 -10.93 2.91 -2.66
N LEU A 44 -10.62 4.19 -2.88
CA LEU A 44 -9.49 4.60 -3.72
C LEU A 44 -8.16 4.19 -3.09
N PHE A 45 -7.97 4.49 -1.80
CA PHE A 45 -6.73 4.16 -1.11
C PHE A 45 -6.51 2.66 -0.98
N GLU A 46 -7.56 1.88 -0.68
CA GLU A 46 -7.50 0.41 -0.70
C GLU A 46 -7.05 -0.11 -2.06
N ARG A 47 -7.61 0.42 -3.16
CA ARG A 47 -7.22 0.01 -4.51
C ARG A 47 -5.77 0.38 -4.85
N ILE A 48 -5.30 1.55 -4.43
CA ILE A 48 -3.91 1.99 -4.64
C ILE A 48 -2.94 1.08 -3.86
N ILE A 49 -3.27 0.78 -2.61
CA ILE A 49 -2.49 -0.11 -1.75
C ILE A 49 -2.43 -1.51 -2.36
N ASP A 50 -3.56 -2.04 -2.81
CA ASP A 50 -3.63 -3.33 -3.49
C ASP A 50 -2.69 -3.42 -4.69
N GLU A 51 -2.70 -2.39 -5.54
CA GLU A 51 -1.84 -2.33 -6.73
C GLU A 51 -0.36 -2.24 -6.35
N CYS A 52 -0.03 -1.43 -5.33
CA CYS A 52 1.33 -1.35 -4.81
C CYS A 52 1.83 -2.72 -4.31
N ARG A 53 0.99 -3.46 -3.58
CA ARG A 53 1.31 -4.81 -3.10
C ARG A 53 1.47 -5.80 -4.25
N HIS A 54 0.62 -5.71 -5.27
CA HIS A 54 0.73 -6.56 -6.46
C HIS A 54 2.09 -6.36 -7.15
N LEU A 55 2.50 -5.11 -7.35
CA LEU A 55 3.81 -4.77 -7.93
C LEU A 55 4.97 -5.24 -7.04
N GLU A 56 4.91 -5.02 -5.73
CA GLU A 56 5.94 -5.47 -4.78
C GLU A 56 6.08 -7.00 -4.77
N ARG A 57 4.97 -7.76 -4.88
CA ARG A 57 4.99 -9.22 -5.00
C ARG A 57 5.55 -9.70 -6.34
N SER A 58 5.12 -9.11 -7.45
CA SER A 58 5.59 -9.45 -8.80
C SER A 58 7.11 -9.32 -8.92
N GLU A 59 7.67 -8.24 -8.39
CA GLU A 59 9.11 -8.01 -8.39
C GLU A 59 9.88 -9.00 -7.50
N SER A 60 9.31 -9.40 -6.35
CA SER A 60 9.94 -10.44 -5.52
C SER A 60 9.98 -11.82 -6.19
N GLN A 61 8.98 -12.15 -7.03
CA GLN A 61 8.92 -13.42 -7.77
C GLN A 61 9.87 -13.46 -8.96
N LYS A 62 10.08 -12.34 -9.68
CA LYS A 62 10.99 -12.28 -10.83
C LYS A 62 12.46 -12.52 -10.48
N LYS A 63 12.88 -12.24 -9.23
CA LYS A 63 14.26 -12.48 -8.75
C LYS A 63 14.53 -13.92 -8.29
N GLY A 64 13.51 -14.76 -8.21
CA GLY A 64 13.63 -16.17 -7.81
C GLY A 64 13.75 -17.17 -8.97
N LYS A 65 13.87 -16.67 -10.22
CA LYS A 65 14.09 -17.47 -11.44
C LYS A 65 15.49 -17.24 -11.99
#